data_AF-V9VWL7-F1
#
_entry.id   AF-V9VWL7-F1
#
_cell.length_a   1.000
_cell.length_b   1.000
_cell.length_c   1.000
_cell.angle_alpha   90.00
_cell.angle_beta   90.00
_cell.angle_gamma   90.00
#
_symmetry.space_group_name_H-M   'P 1'
#
loop_
_entity.id
_entity.type
_entity.pdbx_description
1 polymer ?
#
loop_
_entity_poly.entity_id
_entity_poly.type
_entity_poly.pdbx_seq_one_letter_code
_entity_poly.pdbx_strand_id
1 'polypeptide(L)'
;MLRLLATALALAVPVAANADPQKYLCNFTEHNSPRKIDDGGFVPSKYMLTIDVENSAATAYDRLVHEIYQAPIAAKFSKKNNGTYRLRWKLSGVPVTITKTVDYGIPDVIKTKFNLRYSLLFNPETLQGTLSVSGGGERFASAAILDCKKANKNMAFR
;
A
#
# COMPACT_ATOMS: atom_id res chain seq x y z
N MET A 1 28.51 -64.08 18.76
CA MET A 1 28.54 -62.61 18.89
C MET A 1 27.80 -62.01 17.72
N LEU A 2 26.53 -61.63 17.92
CA LEU A 2 25.65 -61.12 16.86
C LEU A 2 25.77 -59.59 16.80
N ARG A 3 26.35 -59.06 15.71
CA ARG A 3 26.49 -57.62 15.47
C ARG A 3 25.16 -57.07 14.95
N LEU A 4 24.46 -56.32 15.79
CA LEU A 4 23.31 -55.49 15.41
C LEU A 4 23.80 -54.26 14.64
N LEU A 5 23.52 -54.19 13.34
CA LEU A 5 23.62 -52.96 12.56
C LEU A 5 22.42 -52.08 12.89
N ALA A 6 22.66 -50.94 13.52
CA ALA A 6 21.66 -49.89 13.73
C ALA A 6 21.51 -49.08 12.43
N THR A 7 20.41 -49.31 11.71
CA THR A 7 20.00 -48.49 10.58
C THR A 7 19.49 -47.14 11.11
N ALA A 8 20.35 -46.12 11.07
CA ALA A 8 19.95 -44.75 11.38
C ALA A 8 19.06 -44.23 10.25
N LEU A 9 17.74 -44.31 10.45
CA LEU A 9 16.73 -43.72 9.58
C LEU A 9 16.80 -42.19 9.76
N ALA A 10 17.54 -41.51 8.90
CA ALA A 10 17.57 -40.05 8.86
C ALA A 10 16.20 -39.55 8.41
N LEU A 11 15.37 -39.13 9.38
CA LEU A 11 14.13 -38.40 9.13
C LEU A 11 14.49 -37.08 8.43
N ALA A 12 14.33 -37.04 7.12
CA ALA A 12 14.38 -35.82 6.35
C ALA A 12 13.20 -34.95 6.80
N VAL A 13 13.44 -34.02 7.72
CA VAL A 13 12.45 -33.03 8.12
C VAL A 13 12.23 -32.12 6.89
N PRO A 14 11.02 -32.08 6.30
CA PRO A 14 10.75 -31.15 5.22
C PRO A 14 10.91 -29.73 5.76
N VAL A 15 11.90 -29.01 5.26
CA VAL A 15 12.02 -27.57 5.47
C VAL A 15 10.86 -26.95 4.69
N ALA A 16 9.84 -26.45 5.40
CA ALA A 16 8.79 -25.67 4.78
C ALA A 16 9.47 -24.46 4.10
N ALA A 17 9.43 -24.43 2.77
CA ALA A 17 9.84 -23.27 2.01
C ALA A 17 8.82 -22.17 2.30
N ASN A 18 9.14 -21.27 3.23
CA ASN A 18 8.34 -20.07 3.46
C ASN A 18 8.33 -19.26 2.16
N ALA A 19 7.14 -18.94 1.66
CA ALA A 19 7.02 -18.18 0.43
C ALA A 19 7.52 -16.75 0.65
N ASP A 20 8.52 -16.32 -0.13
CA ASP A 20 9.07 -14.97 -0.03
C ASP A 20 7.97 -13.89 -0.18
N PRO A 21 8.10 -12.74 0.52
CA PRO A 21 7.17 -11.63 0.40
C PRO A 21 6.96 -11.21 -1.06
N GLN A 22 5.70 -11.11 -1.47
CA GLN A 22 5.33 -10.78 -2.84
C GLN A 22 5.30 -9.26 -3.03
N LYS A 23 6.00 -8.78 -4.07
CA LYS A 23 6.04 -7.36 -4.44
C LYS A 23 5.10 -7.08 -5.59
N TYR A 24 4.38 -5.97 -5.51
CA TYR A 24 3.46 -5.50 -6.55
C TYR A 24 3.74 -4.05 -6.87
N LEU A 25 3.86 -3.73 -8.16
CA LEU A 25 3.87 -2.36 -8.65
C LEU A 25 2.49 -2.03 -9.20
N CYS A 26 1.79 -1.10 -8.56
CA CYS A 26 0.46 -0.66 -8.92
C CYS A 26 0.51 0.73 -9.55
N ASN A 27 -0.22 0.91 -10.64
CA ASN A 27 -0.38 2.19 -11.33
C ASN A 27 -1.82 2.66 -11.20
N PHE A 28 -1.99 3.96 -10.98
CA PHE A 28 -3.28 4.63 -11.09
C PHE A 28 -3.79 4.51 -12.52
N THR A 29 -5.06 4.10 -12.69
CA THR A 29 -5.74 4.08 -13.99
C THR A 29 -6.78 5.19 -14.08
N GLU A 30 -7.72 5.21 -13.15
CA GLU A 30 -8.83 6.17 -13.15
C GLU A 30 -9.42 6.38 -11.74
N HIS A 31 -10.23 7.42 -11.61
CA HIS A 31 -10.98 7.69 -10.37
C HIS A 31 -12.26 6.86 -10.32
N ASN A 32 -12.55 6.25 -9.16
CA ASN A 32 -13.75 5.43 -8.93
C ASN A 32 -14.98 6.26 -8.50
N SER A 33 -15.02 7.56 -8.78
CA SER A 33 -16.15 8.43 -8.42
C SER A 33 -16.48 9.42 -9.54
N PRO A 34 -17.77 9.58 -9.89
CA PRO A 34 -18.23 10.61 -10.84
C PRO A 34 -18.08 12.03 -10.29
N ARG A 35 -17.84 12.19 -8.98
CA ARG A 35 -17.26 13.42 -8.45
C ARG A 35 -15.81 13.48 -8.92
N LYS A 36 -15.64 14.05 -10.13
CA LYS A 36 -14.47 14.85 -10.51
C LYS A 36 -14.36 16.01 -9.51
N ILE A 37 -14.07 15.71 -8.26
CA ILE A 37 -13.38 16.69 -7.45
C ILE A 37 -11.98 16.63 -8.04
N ASP A 38 -11.60 17.67 -8.77
CA ASP A 38 -10.28 17.91 -9.36
C ASP A 38 -9.14 17.98 -8.30
N ASP A 39 -9.32 17.31 -7.16
CA ASP A 39 -8.43 17.28 -6.01
C ASP A 39 -7.79 15.89 -5.88
N GLY A 40 -7.49 15.22 -6.99
CA GLY A 40 -6.74 13.95 -7.04
C GLY A 40 -5.36 13.96 -6.33
N GLY A 41 -5.02 15.02 -5.61
CA GLY A 41 -3.68 15.34 -5.11
C GLY A 41 -3.09 14.38 -4.09
N PHE A 42 -3.88 13.51 -3.45
CA PHE A 42 -3.35 12.55 -2.46
C PHE A 42 -3.41 11.09 -2.90
N VAL A 43 -3.76 10.84 -4.17
CA VAL A 43 -3.61 9.52 -4.80
C VAL A 43 -2.36 9.55 -5.69
N PRO A 44 -1.21 9.08 -5.20
CA PRO A 44 -0.04 8.83 -6.03
C PRO A 44 -0.35 8.06 -7.32
N SER A 45 0.38 8.40 -8.38
CA SER A 45 0.28 7.71 -9.67
C SER A 45 0.81 6.28 -9.63
N LYS A 46 1.73 5.97 -8.71
CA LYS A 46 2.38 4.67 -8.55
C LYS A 46 2.53 4.29 -7.09
N TYR A 47 2.32 3.01 -6.81
CA TYR A 47 2.53 2.39 -5.50
C TYR A 47 3.34 1.11 -5.63
N MET A 48 4.21 0.86 -4.66
CA MET A 48 4.79 -0.44 -4.43
C MET A 48 4.22 -1.03 -3.15
N LEU A 49 3.66 -2.23 -3.27
CA LEU A 49 3.18 -3.03 -2.15
C LEU A 49 4.14 -4.20 -1.97
N THR A 50 4.48 -4.50 -0.73
CA THR A 50 5.10 -5.79 -0.37
C THR A 50 4.15 -6.49 0.59
N ILE A 51 3.78 -7.73 0.29
CA ILE A 51 2.79 -8.49 1.04
C ILE A 51 3.39 -9.85 1.38
N ASP A 52 3.46 -10.12 2.67
CA ASP A 52 3.80 -11.42 3.23
C ASP A 52 2.53 -11.99 3.86
N VAL A 53 1.90 -12.90 3.12
CA VAL A 53 0.61 -13.48 3.51
C VAL A 53 0.78 -14.41 4.72
N GLU A 54 1.92 -15.11 4.82
CA GLU A 54 2.21 -16.07 5.89
C GLU A 54 2.37 -15.36 7.22
N ASN A 55 3.13 -14.26 7.23
CA ASN A 55 3.37 -13.46 8.43
C ASN A 55 2.31 -12.37 8.67
N SER A 56 1.25 -12.31 7.85
CA SER A 56 0.22 -11.27 7.89
C SER A 56 0.79 -9.85 7.89
N ALA A 57 1.90 -9.65 7.17
CA ALA A 57 2.61 -8.39 7.11
C ALA A 57 2.49 -7.76 5.73
N ALA A 58 2.39 -6.43 5.70
CA ALA A 58 2.46 -5.70 4.45
C ALA A 58 3.16 -4.35 4.63
N THR A 59 3.77 -3.85 3.57
CA THR A 59 4.29 -2.49 3.51
C THR A 59 3.78 -1.79 2.26
N ALA A 60 3.59 -0.48 2.37
CA ALA A 60 3.26 0.40 1.26
C ALA A 60 4.38 1.42 1.05
N TYR A 61 4.65 1.74 -0.21
CA TYR A 61 5.60 2.76 -0.59
C TYR A 61 5.13 3.50 -1.84
N ASP A 62 5.23 4.81 -1.81
CA ASP A 62 4.90 5.72 -2.90
C ASP A 62 5.70 7.02 -2.73
N ARG A 63 5.46 8.00 -3.59
CA ARG A 63 6.15 9.30 -3.53
C ARG A 63 5.90 10.05 -2.22
N LEU A 64 4.66 10.11 -1.72
CA LEU A 64 4.33 10.80 -0.47
C LEU A 64 4.95 10.08 0.72
N VAL A 65 4.94 8.75 0.73
CA VAL A 65 5.63 7.94 1.73
C VAL A 65 7.13 8.24 1.71
N HIS A 66 7.75 8.32 0.53
CA HIS A 66 9.17 8.66 0.40
C HIS A 66 9.47 10.07 0.92
N GLU A 67 8.69 11.07 0.53
CA GLU A 67 8.88 12.46 0.95
C GLU A 67 8.76 12.64 2.47
N ILE A 68 7.91 11.86 3.15
CA ILE A 68 7.64 12.01 4.58
C ILE A 68 8.52 11.09 5.44
N TYR A 69 8.68 9.83 5.04
CA TYR A 69 9.28 8.77 5.86
C TYR A 69 10.57 8.21 5.27
N GLN A 70 10.90 8.48 4.01
CA GLN A 70 12.07 7.97 3.28
C GLN A 70 12.23 6.44 3.23
N ALA A 71 11.22 5.69 3.68
CA ALA A 71 11.21 4.23 3.74
C ALA A 71 9.78 3.67 3.57
N PRO A 72 9.63 2.41 3.13
CA PRO A 72 8.34 1.72 3.16
C PRO A 72 7.74 1.71 4.55
N ILE A 73 6.43 1.96 4.62
CA ILE A 73 5.71 1.98 5.90
C ILE A 73 4.89 0.72 6.06
N ALA A 74 4.75 0.28 7.31
CA ALA A 74 3.89 -0.85 7.64
C ALA A 74 2.42 -0.52 7.31
N ALA A 75 1.78 -1.43 6.60
CA ALA A 75 0.36 -1.43 6.34
C ALA A 75 -0.30 -2.55 7.14
N LYS A 76 -1.42 -2.24 7.81
CA LYS A 76 -2.27 -3.26 8.42
C LYS A 76 -2.83 -4.13 7.31
N PHE A 77 -2.52 -5.42 7.35
CA PHE A 77 -2.95 -6.39 6.36
C PHE A 77 -4.09 -7.25 6.92
N SER A 78 -5.03 -7.60 6.05
CA SER A 78 -6.04 -8.63 6.33
C SER A 78 -6.46 -9.29 5.03
N LYS A 79 -6.45 -10.63 5.00
CA LYS A 79 -7.04 -11.41 3.92
C LYS A 79 -8.55 -11.54 4.16
N LYS A 80 -9.35 -11.37 3.11
CA LYS A 80 -10.81 -11.51 3.14
C LYS A 80 -11.20 -12.91 2.65
N ASN A 81 -12.39 -13.35 3.04
CA ASN A 81 -12.91 -14.68 2.68
C ASN A 81 -13.03 -14.89 1.16
N ASN A 82 -13.24 -13.81 0.40
CA ASN A 82 -13.30 -13.82 -1.06
C ASN A 82 -11.91 -13.74 -1.74
N GLY A 83 -10.83 -14.06 -1.04
CA GLY A 83 -9.46 -14.02 -1.57
C GLY A 83 -8.83 -12.63 -1.68
N THR A 84 -9.62 -11.55 -1.58
CA THR A 84 -9.09 -10.18 -1.64
C THR A 84 -8.28 -9.79 -0.42
N TYR A 85 -7.30 -8.92 -0.63
CA TYR A 85 -6.44 -8.37 0.41
C TYR A 85 -6.91 -6.96 0.75
N ARG A 86 -6.94 -6.65 2.04
CA ARG A 86 -7.19 -5.30 2.52
C ARG A 86 -5.97 -4.78 3.25
N LEU A 87 -5.39 -3.70 2.73
CA LEU A 87 -4.25 -3.00 3.29
C LEU A 87 -4.70 -1.63 3.79
N ARG A 88 -4.24 -1.22 4.97
CA ARG A 88 -4.53 0.11 5.53
C ARG A 88 -3.31 0.73 6.17
N TRP A 89 -3.02 1.98 5.85
CA TRP A 89 -1.94 2.74 6.45
C TRP A 89 -2.35 4.20 6.65
N LYS A 90 -1.53 4.93 7.40
CA LYS A 90 -1.73 6.36 7.65
C LYS A 90 -0.44 7.11 7.37
N LEU A 91 -0.58 8.29 6.77
CA LEU A 91 0.52 9.25 6.68
C LEU A 91 0.18 10.42 7.59
N SER A 92 1.13 10.82 8.41
CA SER A 92 0.98 11.96 9.31
C SER A 92 1.92 13.08 8.91
N GLY A 93 1.44 14.31 9.04
CA GLY A 93 2.26 15.49 8.75
C GLY A 93 2.41 15.81 7.27
N VAL A 94 1.50 15.33 6.40
CA VAL A 94 1.55 15.59 4.96
C VAL A 94 1.42 17.10 4.72
N PRO A 95 2.43 17.78 4.14
CA PRO A 95 2.38 19.22 3.93
C PRO A 95 1.33 19.57 2.87
N VAL A 96 0.48 20.53 3.18
CA VAL A 96 -0.58 21.00 2.28
C VAL A 96 -0.58 22.51 2.24
N THR A 97 -0.71 23.05 1.02
CA THR A 97 -0.95 24.48 0.80
C THR A 97 -2.37 24.64 0.30
N ILE A 98 -3.19 25.38 1.04
CA ILE A 98 -4.58 25.68 0.70
C ILE A 98 -4.62 27.14 0.26
N THR A 99 -5.02 27.38 -0.99
CA THR A 99 -5.29 28.73 -1.48
C THR A 99 -6.78 28.99 -1.37
N LYS A 100 -7.17 30.02 -0.62
CA LYS A 100 -8.56 30.49 -0.55
C LYS A 100 -8.63 31.90 -1.11
N THR A 101 -9.65 32.18 -1.92
CA THR A 101 -9.95 33.56 -2.30
C THR A 101 -10.78 34.18 -1.19
N VAL A 102 -10.30 35.28 -0.59
CA VAL A 102 -11.09 36.08 0.36
C VAL A 102 -11.78 37.24 -0.35
N ASP A 103 -12.64 37.97 0.37
CA ASP A 103 -13.30 39.17 -0.16
C ASP A 103 -12.25 40.09 -0.81
N TYR A 104 -12.61 40.71 -1.95
CA TYR A 104 -11.73 41.49 -2.85
C TYR A 104 -10.79 40.69 -3.76
N GLY A 105 -10.90 39.36 -3.82
CA GLY A 105 -10.17 38.55 -4.82
C GLY A 105 -8.69 38.32 -4.49
N ILE A 106 -8.26 38.69 -3.28
CA ILE A 106 -6.90 38.47 -2.81
C ILE A 106 -6.78 37.00 -2.37
N PRO A 107 -5.75 36.25 -2.85
CA PRO A 107 -5.54 34.88 -2.39
C PRO A 107 -4.92 34.87 -0.98
N ASP A 108 -5.58 34.19 -0.05
CA ASP A 108 -5.03 33.80 1.24
C ASP A 108 -4.41 32.39 1.12
N VAL A 109 -3.14 32.26 1.49
CA VAL A 109 -2.36 31.03 1.34
C VAL A 109 -2.08 30.43 2.71
N ILE A 110 -2.79 29.36 3.03
CA ILE A 110 -2.69 28.66 4.31
C ILE A 110 -1.79 27.43 4.14
N LYS A 111 -0.63 27.44 4.79
CA LYS A 111 0.24 26.26 4.90
C LYS A 111 -0.15 25.46 6.14
N THR A 112 -0.46 24.19 5.97
CA THR A 112 -0.86 23.30 7.07
C THR A 112 -0.37 21.87 6.84
N LYS A 113 -0.70 20.96 7.75
CA LYS A 113 -0.36 19.54 7.66
C LYS A 113 -1.61 18.68 7.85
N PHE A 114 -1.79 17.71 6.97
CA PHE A 114 -2.89 16.75 7.06
C PHE A 114 -2.41 15.38 7.54
N ASN A 115 -3.34 14.66 8.18
CA ASN A 115 -3.22 13.23 8.39
C ASN A 115 -4.06 12.53 7.32
N LEU A 116 -3.42 11.65 6.55
CA LEU A 116 -4.05 10.85 5.51
C LEU A 116 -4.29 9.43 6.01
N ARG A 117 -5.40 8.84 5.58
CA ARG A 117 -5.76 7.45 5.81
C ARG A 117 -5.96 6.79 4.47
N TYR A 118 -5.20 5.73 4.22
CA TYR A 118 -5.30 4.93 3.00
C TYR A 118 -5.95 3.60 3.32
N SER A 119 -6.82 3.14 2.41
CA SER A 119 -7.40 1.80 2.43
C SER A 119 -7.40 1.26 1.02
N LEU A 120 -6.62 0.20 0.79
CA LEU A 120 -6.58 -0.52 -0.48
C LEU A 120 -7.33 -1.84 -0.34
N LEU A 121 -8.28 -2.09 -1.23
CA LEU A 121 -8.82 -3.41 -1.49
C LEU A 121 -8.16 -3.93 -2.77
N PHE A 122 -7.37 -5.00 -2.66
CA PHE A 122 -6.55 -5.54 -3.75
C PHE A 122 -6.94 -6.98 -4.04
N ASN A 123 -7.17 -7.33 -5.31
CA ASN A 123 -7.37 -8.69 -5.75
C ASN A 123 -6.05 -9.24 -6.32
N PRO A 124 -5.40 -10.20 -5.65
CA PRO A 124 -4.12 -10.76 -6.10
C PRO A 124 -4.23 -11.65 -7.34
N GLU A 125 -5.43 -12.12 -7.70
CA GLU A 125 -5.69 -12.95 -8.87
C GLU A 125 -5.84 -12.11 -10.14
N THR A 126 -6.66 -11.04 -10.07
CA THR A 126 -6.86 -10.12 -11.19
C THR A 126 -5.83 -9.00 -11.24
N LEU A 127 -5.03 -8.85 -10.18
CA LEU A 127 -4.06 -7.77 -9.97
C LEU A 127 -4.67 -6.36 -10.00
N GLN A 128 -5.96 -6.24 -9.71
CA GLN A 128 -6.66 -4.96 -9.64
C GLN A 128 -6.87 -4.54 -8.20
N GLY A 129 -6.93 -3.23 -7.96
CA GLY A 129 -7.24 -2.70 -6.64
C GLY A 129 -8.09 -1.44 -6.67
N THR A 130 -8.82 -1.22 -5.58
CA THR A 130 -9.49 0.04 -5.31
C THR A 130 -8.84 0.68 -4.11
N LEU A 131 -8.17 1.81 -4.34
CA LEU A 131 -7.60 2.63 -3.29
C LEU A 131 -8.60 3.70 -2.86
N SER A 132 -8.72 3.90 -1.56
CA SER A 132 -9.43 5.03 -0.98
C SER A 132 -8.51 5.81 -0.08
N VAL A 133 -8.57 7.14 -0.18
CA VAL A 133 -7.74 8.08 0.59
C VAL A 133 -8.67 9.09 1.23
N SER A 134 -8.50 9.36 2.52
CA SER A 134 -9.20 10.44 3.21
C SER A 134 -8.29 11.16 4.19
N GLY A 135 -8.58 12.43 4.48
CA GLY A 135 -7.77 13.19 5.43
C GLY A 135 -8.34 14.55 5.78
N GLY A 136 -7.56 15.34 6.54
CA GLY A 136 -7.94 16.71 6.92
C GLY A 136 -9.20 16.80 7.78
N GLY A 137 -9.51 15.77 8.58
CA GLY A 137 -10.78 15.67 9.32
C GLY A 137 -11.97 15.30 8.44
N GLU A 138 -11.75 14.42 7.45
CA GLU A 138 -12.76 13.97 6.46
C GLU A 138 -13.18 15.05 5.44
N ARG A 139 -12.45 16.17 5.39
CA ARG A 139 -12.68 17.25 4.42
C ARG A 139 -12.43 16.84 2.97
N PHE A 140 -11.70 15.76 2.75
CA PHE A 140 -11.56 15.16 1.43
C PHE A 140 -11.58 13.65 1.53
N ALA A 141 -12.15 13.05 0.49
CA ALA A 141 -12.09 11.63 0.20
C ALA A 141 -11.90 11.48 -1.30
N SER A 142 -10.98 10.61 -1.70
CA SER A 142 -10.75 10.25 -3.10
C SER A 142 -10.66 8.74 -3.22
N ALA A 143 -11.06 8.22 -4.36
CA ALA A 143 -10.94 6.82 -4.68
C ALA A 143 -10.37 6.63 -6.08
N ALA A 144 -9.57 5.59 -6.25
CA ALA A 144 -8.89 5.27 -7.49
C ALA A 144 -8.91 3.78 -7.75
N ILE A 145 -8.93 3.44 -9.04
CA ILE A 145 -8.70 2.11 -9.55
C ILE A 145 -7.20 1.99 -9.84
N LEU A 146 -6.62 0.87 -9.42
CA LEU A 146 -5.23 0.53 -9.60
C LEU A 146 -5.11 -0.74 -10.44
N ASP A 147 -4.17 -0.74 -11.37
CA ASP A 147 -3.71 -1.93 -12.09
C ASP A 147 -2.28 -2.29 -11.64
N CYS A 148 -2.09 -3.50 -11.14
CA CYS A 148 -0.87 -3.96 -10.52
C CYS A 148 -0.16 -5.04 -11.34
N LYS A 149 1.15 -5.13 -11.17
CA LYS A 149 1.97 -6.21 -11.73
C LYS A 149 2.87 -6.78 -10.64
N LYS A 150 3.04 -8.09 -10.63
CA LYS A 150 4.05 -8.74 -9.77
C LYS A 150 5.44 -8.23 -10.17
N ALA A 151 6.22 -7.81 -9.18
CA ALA A 151 7.56 -7.29 -9.38
C ALA A 151 8.60 -8.30 -8.87
N ASN A 152 9.36 -8.90 -9.79
CA ASN A 152 10.38 -9.89 -9.46
C ASN A 152 11.76 -9.27 -9.19
N LYS A 153 11.88 -7.94 -9.22
CA LYS A 153 13.16 -7.24 -9.03
C LYS A 153 13.14 -6.43 -7.74
N ASN A 154 14.32 -6.29 -7.13
CA ASN A 154 14.57 -5.24 -6.14
C ASN A 154 14.43 -3.88 -6.83
N MET A 155 13.20 -3.37 -6.85
CA MET A 155 12.91 -2.04 -7.37
C MET A 155 13.36 -1.02 -6.33
N ALA A 156 14.50 -0.39 -6.60
CA ALA A 156 14.88 0.84 -5.93
C ALA A 156 14.08 1.98 -6.59
N PHE A 157 13.27 2.68 -5.82
CA PHE A 157 12.76 3.98 -6.25
C PHE A 157 13.95 4.93 -6.25
N ARG A 158 14.36 5.34 -7.45
CA ARG A 158 15.30 6.45 -7.65
C ARG A 158 14.53 7.75 -7.74
#